data_AF-B7S066-F1
#
_entry.id   AF-B7S066-F1
#
_cell.length_a   1.000
_cell.length_b   1.000
_cell.length_c   1.000
_cell.angle_alpha   90.00
_cell.angle_beta   90.00
_cell.angle_gamma   90.00
#
_symmetry.space_group_name_H-M   'P 1'
#
loop_
_entity.id
_entity.type
_entity.pdbx_description
1 polymer ?
#
loop_
_entity_poly.entity_id
_entity_poly.type
_entity_poly.pdbx_seq_one_letter_code
_entity_poly.pdbx_strand_id
1 'polypeptide(L)'
;MKLLGTYTSIIEANHVANSLREKGVLCRVSDINAYNYWAITGVTDVRVWVILDSQWEDAQALLADSRHTPENPLPSEDMALLEASQPLHYQHIIYASGGLLAVIVLVLFFLFSQSR
;
A
#
# COMPACT_ATOMS: atom_id res chain seq x y z
N MET A 1 -8.89 6.42 -3.14
CA MET A 1 -8.80 5.61 -1.90
C MET A 1 -9.84 6.10 -0.91
N LYS A 2 -10.81 5.26 -0.56
CA LYS A 2 -11.88 5.57 0.40
C LYS A 2 -11.88 4.56 1.55
N LEU A 3 -12.18 5.03 2.75
CA LEU A 3 -12.28 4.19 3.95
C LEU A 3 -13.53 3.32 3.84
N LEU A 4 -13.37 2.01 4.03
CA LEU A 4 -14.46 1.04 4.04
C LEU A 4 -14.97 0.82 5.48
N GLY A 5 -14.04 0.66 6.41
CA GLY A 5 -14.35 0.41 7.81
C GLY A 5 -13.12 0.30 8.70
N THR A 6 -13.37 0.37 10.01
CA THR A 6 -12.39 0.19 11.09
C THR A 6 -12.72 -1.09 11.84
N TYR A 7 -11.70 -1.91 12.10
CA TYR A 7 -11.79 -3.19 12.79
C TYR A 7 -10.82 -3.19 13.97
N THR A 8 -11.17 -3.91 15.03
CA THR A 8 -10.36 -4.01 16.27
C THR A 8 -9.31 -5.12 16.17
N SER A 9 -9.38 -5.96 15.14
CA SER A 9 -8.48 -7.09 14.91
C SER A 9 -7.93 -7.09 13.50
N ILE A 10 -6.61 -7.26 13.38
CA ILE A 10 -5.92 -7.45 12.10
C ILE A 10 -6.38 -8.72 11.38
N ILE A 11 -6.78 -9.75 12.13
CA ILE A 11 -7.25 -11.01 11.56
C ILE A 11 -8.59 -10.79 10.87
N GLU A 12 -9.50 -10.08 11.54
CA GLU A 12 -10.83 -9.74 11.00
C GLU A 12 -10.71 -8.83 9.77
N ALA A 13 -9.89 -7.79 9.86
CA ALA A 13 -9.66 -6.87 8.74
C ALA A 13 -9.09 -7.60 7.51
N ASN A 14 -8.14 -8.52 7.70
CA ASN A 14 -7.59 -9.32 6.61
C ASN A 14 -8.63 -10.30 6.03
N HIS A 15 -9.48 -10.90 6.87
CA HIS A 15 -10.53 -11.78 6.38
C HIS A 15 -11.53 -11.02 5.49
N VAL A 16 -11.95 -9.83 5.89
CA VAL A 16 -12.83 -8.97 5.08
C VAL A 16 -12.14 -8.54 3.78
N ALA A 17 -10.89 -8.09 3.87
CA ALA A 17 -10.13 -7.66 2.69
C ALA A 17 -9.93 -8.81 1.69
N ASN A 18 -9.68 -10.04 2.16
CA ASN A 18 -9.57 -11.22 1.30
C ASN A 18 -10.90 -11.58 0.64
N SER A 19 -12.00 -11.54 1.39
CA SER A 19 -13.34 -11.80 0.86
C SER A 19 -13.74 -10.81 -0.25
N LEU A 20 -13.29 -9.55 -0.13
CA LEU A 20 -13.50 -8.52 -1.15
C LEU A 20 -12.57 -8.72 -2.36
N ARG A 21 -11.30 -9.10 -2.12
CA ARG A 21 -10.34 -9.45 -3.19
C ARG A 21 -10.80 -10.62 -4.04
N GLU A 22 -11.34 -11.67 -3.42
CA GLU A 22 -11.87 -12.84 -4.13
C GLU A 22 -13.00 -12.47 -5.10
N LYS A 23 -13.68 -11.35 -4.84
CA LYS A 23 -14.75 -10.80 -5.67
C LYS A 23 -14.26 -9.73 -6.66
N GLY A 24 -12.96 -9.49 -6.74
CA GLY A 24 -12.36 -8.52 -7.68
C GLY A 24 -12.31 -7.08 -7.17
N VAL A 25 -12.50 -6.85 -5.87
CA VAL A 25 -12.40 -5.51 -5.27
C VAL A 25 -11.02 -5.31 -4.64
N LEU A 26 -10.27 -4.34 -5.15
CA LEU A 26 -8.91 -4.07 -4.68
C LEU A 26 -8.93 -3.32 -3.34
N CYS A 27 -8.56 -4.03 -2.27
CA CYS A 27 -8.56 -3.52 -0.90
C CYS A 27 -7.14 -3.43 -0.31
N ARG A 28 -6.92 -2.43 0.54
CA ARG A 28 -5.69 -2.27 1.34
C ARG A 28 -6.04 -2.26 2.82
N VAL A 29 -5.36 -3.12 3.58
CA VAL A 29 -5.40 -3.11 5.05
C VAL A 29 -4.28 -2.18 5.53
N SER A 30 -4.61 -1.26 6.42
CA SER A 30 -3.66 -0.36 7.08
C SER A 30 -3.87 -0.46 8.58
N ASP A 31 -2.85 -0.90 9.29
CA ASP A 31 -2.84 -0.85 10.75
C ASP A 31 -2.47 0.56 11.19
N ILE A 32 -3.28 1.17 12.06
CA ILE A 32 -2.82 2.30 12.86
C ILE A 32 -2.37 1.69 14.18
N ASN A 33 -1.09 1.35 14.24
CA ASN A 33 -0.48 1.03 15.51
C ASN A 33 -0.33 2.37 16.26
N ALA A 34 -1.21 2.63 17.24
CA ALA A 34 -1.06 3.76 18.15
C ALA A 34 0.13 3.47 19.07
N TYR A 35 1.35 3.50 18.51
CA TYR A 35 2.61 3.36 19.22
C TYR A 35 2.81 4.64 20.04
N ASN A 36 2.13 4.73 21.17
CA ASN A 36 2.44 5.71 22.19
C ASN A 36 3.55 5.09 23.04
N TYR A 37 4.74 5.69 23.03
CA TYR A 37 5.98 5.20 23.65
C TYR A 37 5.88 4.92 25.17
N TRP A 38 4.75 5.23 25.79
CA TRP A 38 4.46 5.14 27.22
C TRP A 38 3.24 4.26 27.56
N ALA A 39 2.50 3.74 26.57
CA ALA A 39 1.36 2.87 26.82
C ALA A 39 1.24 1.80 25.73
N ILE A 40 1.44 0.54 26.11
CA ILE A 40 1.03 -0.62 25.32
C ILE A 40 -0.49 -0.69 25.43
N THR A 41 -1.21 0.10 24.64
CA THR A 41 -2.65 -0.04 24.50
C THR A 41 -2.91 -1.12 23.46
N GLY A 42 -3.41 -2.27 23.88
CA GLY A 42 -3.77 -3.40 23.01
C GLY A 42 -4.96 -3.15 22.07
N VAL A 43 -5.21 -1.89 21.70
CA VAL A 43 -6.23 -1.51 20.72
C VAL A 43 -5.50 -1.22 19.42
N THR A 44 -5.50 -2.21 18.54
CA THR A 44 -5.01 -2.06 17.17
C THR A 44 -6.21 -1.69 16.30
N ASP A 45 -6.38 -0.39 16.03
CA ASP A 45 -7.38 0.06 15.07
C ASP A 45 -6.87 -0.22 13.66
N VAL A 46 -7.43 -1.25 13.02
CA VAL A 46 -7.09 -1.67 11.67
C VAL A 46 -8.11 -1.14 10.70
N ARG A 47 -7.66 -0.45 9.66
CA ARG A 47 -8.53 0.19 8.66
C ARG A 47 -8.46 -0.55 7.34
N VAL A 48 -9.61 -0.85 6.75
CA VAL A 48 -9.71 -1.40 5.39
C VAL A 48 -10.10 -0.28 4.45
N TRP A 49 -9.35 -0.14 3.37
CA TRP A 49 -9.50 0.91 2.36
C TRP A 49 -9.78 0.28 1.00
N VAL A 50 -10.68 0.87 0.23
CA VAL A 50 -10.82 0.56 -1.20
C VAL A 50 -9.85 1.44 -1.97
N ILE A 51 -9.06 0.83 -2.84
CA ILE A 51 -8.05 1.56 -3.62
C ILE A 51 -8.72 2.43 -4.69
N LEU A 52 -9.67 1.84 -5.42
CA LEU A 52 -10.37 2.46 -6.55
C LEU A 52 -11.70 3.06 -6.13
N ASP A 53 -11.90 4.33 -6.44
CA ASP A 53 -13.12 5.05 -6.04
C ASP A 53 -14.37 4.54 -6.77
N SER A 54 -14.21 3.97 -7.97
CA SER A 54 -15.28 3.32 -8.74
C SER A 54 -15.80 2.04 -8.11
N GLN A 55 -14.99 1.36 -7.30
CA GLN A 55 -15.37 0.10 -6.64
C GLN A 55 -15.94 0.32 -5.22
N TRP A 56 -16.06 1.58 -4.78
CA TRP A 56 -16.45 1.88 -3.42
C TRP A 56 -17.92 1.51 -3.12
N GLU A 57 -18.83 1.78 -4.05
CA GLU A 57 -20.25 1.46 -3.89
C GLU A 57 -20.46 -0.06 -3.88
N ASP A 58 -19.79 -0.78 -4.79
CA ASP A 58 -19.78 -2.23 -4.83
C ASP A 58 -19.20 -2.86 -3.56
N ALA A 59 -18.12 -2.29 -3.03
CA ALA A 59 -17.50 -2.78 -1.81
C ALA A 59 -18.42 -2.58 -0.59
N GLN A 60 -19.14 -1.46 -0.54
CA GLN A 60 -20.14 -1.20 0.51
C GLN A 60 -21.36 -2.12 0.39
N ALA A 61 -21.83 -2.34 -0.84
CA ALA A 61 -22.90 -3.29 -1.12
C ALA A 61 -22.49 -4.73 -0.74
N LEU A 62 -21.24 -5.12 -1.00
CA LEU A 62 -20.66 -6.42 -0.63
C LEU A 62 -20.52 -6.66 0.88
N LEU A 63 -20.30 -5.58 1.65
CA LEU A 63 -20.31 -5.65 3.11
C LEU A 63 -21.72 -5.84 3.67
N ALA A 64 -22.73 -5.22 3.05
CA ALA A 64 -24.13 -5.33 3.48
C ALA A 64 -24.78 -6.63 2.98
N ASP A 65 -24.46 -7.06 1.76
CA ASP A 65 -24.92 -8.29 1.13
C ASP A 65 -23.77 -9.03 0.45
N SER A 66 -23.43 -10.18 1.04
CA SER A 66 -22.43 -11.12 0.53
C SER A 66 -22.73 -11.68 -0.87
N ARG A 67 -23.93 -11.49 -1.44
CA ARG A 67 -24.32 -11.97 -2.77
C ARG A 67 -24.23 -10.90 -3.86
N HIS A 68 -23.89 -9.65 -3.50
CA HIS A 68 -23.71 -8.59 -4.47
C HIS A 68 -22.65 -8.99 -5.51
N THR A 69 -22.95 -8.77 -6.79
CA THR A 69 -22.00 -9.00 -7.88
C THR A 69 -21.45 -7.64 -8.27
N PRO A 70 -20.14 -7.38 -8.06
CA PRO A 70 -19.56 -6.09 -8.43
C PRO A 70 -19.69 -5.84 -9.93
N GLU A 71 -19.99 -4.60 -10.31
CA GLU A 71 -20.22 -4.23 -11.71
C GLU A 71 -18.92 -4.23 -12.51
N ASN A 72 -17.80 -3.94 -11.86
CA ASN A 72 -16.48 -3.89 -12.48
C ASN A 72 -15.42 -4.63 -11.63
N PRO A 73 -15.45 -5.98 -11.63
CA PRO A 73 -14.45 -6.77 -10.93
C PRO A 73 -13.12 -6.69 -11.66
N LEU A 74 -12.04 -6.46 -10.92
CA LEU A 74 -10.69 -6.58 -11.50
C LEU A 74 -10.34 -8.06 -11.67
N PRO A 75 -9.74 -8.43 -12.81
CA PRO A 75 -9.14 -9.75 -12.95
C PRO A 75 -7.95 -9.87 -11.99
N SER A 76 -7.73 -11.08 -11.49
CA SER A 76 -6.73 -11.37 -10.46
C SER A 76 -5.29 -11.03 -10.89
N GLU A 77 -5.00 -11.12 -12.18
CA GLU A 77 -3.71 -10.74 -12.78
C GLU A 77 -3.42 -9.23 -12.67
N ASP A 78 -4.43 -8.40 -12.93
CA ASP A 78 -4.31 -6.94 -12.83
C ASP A 78 -4.19 -6.49 -11.37
N MET A 79 -4.88 -7.17 -10.45
CA MET A 79 -4.72 -6.92 -9.01
C MET A 79 -3.30 -7.22 -8.53
N ALA A 80 -2.70 -8.33 -8.97
CA ALA A 80 -1.32 -8.68 -8.62
C ALA A 80 -0.31 -7.68 -9.18
N LEU A 81 -0.52 -7.17 -10.41
CA LEU A 81 0.32 -6.13 -11.01
C LEU A 81 0.22 -4.80 -10.24
N LEU A 82 -0.98 -4.39 -9.85
CA LEU A 82 -1.21 -3.17 -9.08
C LEU A 82 -0.63 -3.28 -7.66
N GLU A 83 -0.67 -4.46 -7.05
CA GLU A 83 -0.02 -4.72 -5.76
C GLU A 83 1.50 -4.75 -5.88
N ALA A 84 2.06 -5.35 -6.94
CA ALA A 84 3.49 -5.38 -7.21
C ALA A 84 4.07 -3.99 -7.55
N SER A 85 3.24 -3.09 -8.10
CA SER A 85 3.62 -1.71 -8.41
C SER A 85 3.74 -0.79 -7.18
N GLN A 86 3.50 -1.31 -5.97
CA GLN A 86 3.68 -0.58 -4.70
C GLN A 86 5.14 -0.13 -4.48
N PRO A 87 5.37 0.97 -3.72
CA PRO A 87 6.58 1.82 -3.81
C PRO A 87 7.89 1.22 -3.30
N LEU A 88 7.97 -0.07 -2.99
CA LEU A 88 9.23 -0.73 -2.62
C LEU A 88 10.26 -0.73 -3.77
N HIS A 89 9.82 -0.58 -5.02
CA HIS A 89 10.72 -0.48 -6.17
C HIS A 89 11.39 0.90 -6.31
N TYR A 90 10.88 1.96 -5.68
CA TYR A 90 11.47 3.30 -5.79
C TYR A 90 12.75 3.47 -4.97
N GLN A 91 12.93 2.70 -3.90
CA GLN A 91 14.13 2.80 -3.05
C GLN A 91 15.38 2.37 -3.82
N HIS A 92 15.33 1.28 -4.59
CA HIS A 92 16.48 0.83 -5.39
C HIS A 92 16.90 1.83 -6.48
N ILE A 93 15.93 2.51 -7.12
CA ILE A 93 16.21 3.50 -8.17
C ILE A 93 16.84 4.78 -7.58
N ILE A 94 16.41 5.20 -6.40
CA ILE A 94 16.98 6.38 -5.71
C ILE A 94 18.42 6.11 -5.24
N TYR A 95 18.73 4.92 -4.71
CA TYR A 95 20.10 4.57 -4.31
C TYR A 95 21.04 4.42 -5.52
N ALA A 96 20.57 3.84 -6.64
CA ALA A 96 21.37 3.70 -7.85
C ALA A 96 21.73 5.05 -8.49
N SER A 97 20.80 6.01 -8.48
CA SER A 97 21.01 7.35 -9.06
C SER A 97 21.86 8.26 -8.15
N GLY A 98 21.69 8.19 -6.83
CA GLY A 98 22.50 8.94 -5.86
C GLY A 98 23.98 8.53 -5.86
N GLY A 99 24.27 7.23 -6.00
CA GLY A 99 25.64 6.71 -6.06
C GLY A 99 26.43 7.22 -7.27
N LEU A 100 25.78 7.32 -8.44
CA LEU A 100 26.41 7.83 -9.66
C LEU A 100 26.84 9.30 -9.53
N LEU A 101 25.97 10.13 -8.94
CA LEU A 101 26.27 11.56 -8.71
C LEU A 101 27.45 11.75 -7.75
N ALA A 102 27.54 10.95 -6.68
CA ALA A 102 28.64 11.03 -5.73
C ALA A 102 30.00 10.67 -6.36
N VAL A 103 30.05 9.68 -7.24
CA VAL A 103 31.26 9.30 -7.98
C VAL A 103 31.70 10.42 -8.93
N ILE A 104 30.76 11.04 -9.65
CA ILE A 104 31.07 12.15 -10.57
C ILE A 104 31.65 13.34 -9.79
N VAL A 105 31.06 13.70 -8.64
CA VAL A 105 31.57 14.79 -7.80
C VAL A 105 32.97 14.48 -7.27
N LEU A 106 33.24 13.25 -6.84
CA LEU A 106 34.57 12.82 -6.38
C LEU A 106 35.62 12.88 -7.50
N VAL A 107 35.28 12.42 -8.71
CA VAL A 107 36.18 12.47 -9.87
C VAL A 107 36.48 13.91 -10.25
N LEU A 108 35.47 14.78 -10.30
CA LEU A 108 35.65 16.20 -10.59
C LEU A 108 36.51 16.88 -9.51
N PHE A 109 36.29 16.59 -8.24
CA PHE A 109 37.10 17.12 -7.14
C PHE A 109 38.57 16.68 -7.25
N PHE A 110 38.80 15.40 -7.57
CA PHE A 110 40.15 14.85 -7.72
C PHE A 110 40.89 15.49 -8.90
N LEU A 111 40.21 15.66 -10.05
CA LEU A 111 40.78 16.35 -11.22
C LEU A 111 41.09 17.83 -10.92
N PHE A 112 40.22 18.53 -10.19
CA PHE A 112 40.46 19.91 -9.79
C PHE A 112 41.64 20.05 -8.81
N SER A 113 41.85 19.03 -7.96
CA SER A 113 42.96 19.02 -7.00
C SER A 113 44.33 18.77 -7.63
N GLN A 114 44.41 18.06 -8.77
CA GLN A 114 45.67 17.86 -9.51
C GLN A 114 46.05 19.04 -10.40
N SER A 115 45.08 19.87 -10.80
CA SER A 115 45.31 21.02 -11.69
C SER A 115 45.80 22.29 -10.97
N ARG A 116 46.01 22.22 -9.64
CA ARG A 116 46.53 23.30 -8.79
C ARG A 116 47.94 22.96 -8.31
#